data_AF-A0A7C3ASE3-F1
#
_entry.id   AF-A0A7C3ASE3-F1
#
_cell.length_a   1.000
_cell.length_b   1.000
_cell.length_c   1.000
_cell.angle_alpha   90.00
_cell.angle_beta   90.00
_cell.angle_gamma   90.00
#
_symmetry.space_group_name_H-M   'P 1'
#
loop_
_entity.id
_entity.type
_entity.pdbx_description
1 polymer ?
#
loop_
_entity_poly.entity_id
_entity_poly.type
_entity_poly.pdbx_seq_one_letter_code
_entity_poly.pdbx_strand_id
1 'polypeptide(L)' 'MRRGCVVTGEVYCDGCHRLIEHGERYLLIEEKEGEELCFCIDCCLSKGYATYVKEKGEQVLTFFPSKLDS' A
#
# COMPACT_ATOMS: atom_id res chain seq x y z
N MET A 1 2.53 -5.38 -10.37
CA MET A 1 1.19 -4.96 -9.89
C MET A 1 0.17 -6.10 -10.02
N ARG A 2 0.10 -6.97 -9.02
CA ARG A 2 -1.01 -7.92 -8.85
C ARG A 2 -2.24 -7.17 -8.32
N ARG A 3 -3.41 -7.34 -8.95
CA ARG A 3 -4.64 -6.56 -8.64
C ARG A 3 -5.71 -7.32 -7.84
N GLY A 4 -5.33 -8.37 -7.13
CA GLY A 4 -6.28 -9.18 -6.36
C GLY A 4 -5.60 -10.30 -5.61
N CYS A 5 -5.00 -9.98 -4.47
CA CYS A 5 -4.48 -10.97 -3.54
C CYS A 5 -5.37 -10.94 -2.29
N VAL A 6 -5.99 -12.08 -1.97
CA VAL A 6 -6.58 -12.31 -0.65
C VAL A 6 -5.47 -12.89 0.20
N VAL A 7 -5.11 -12.16 1.25
CA VAL A 7 -4.12 -12.61 2.23
C VAL A 7 -4.70 -13.81 2.99
N THR A 8 -3.97 -14.92 3.02
CA THR A 8 -4.34 -16.13 3.77
C THR A 8 -3.62 -16.26 5.13
N GLY A 9 -2.80 -15.27 5.52
CA GLY A 9 -2.01 -15.26 6.76
C GLY A 9 -1.96 -13.88 7.44
N GLU A 10 -1.18 -13.74 8.51
CA GLU A 10 -0.96 -12.44 9.15
C GLU A 10 -0.04 -11.58 8.28
N VAL A 11 -0.44 -10.32 8.02
CA VAL A 11 0.36 -9.37 7.27
C VAL A 11 0.74 -8.22 8.18
N TYR A 12 2.04 -7.92 8.23
CA TYR A 12 2.58 -6.84 9.03
C TYR A 12 3.06 -5.72 8.12
N CYS A 13 2.85 -4.49 8.54
CA CYS A 13 3.38 -3.33 7.84
C CYS A 13 4.88 -3.18 8.10
N ASP A 14 5.73 -3.17 7.07
CA ASP A 14 7.18 -3.00 7.20
C ASP A 14 7.59 -1.60 7.72
N GLY A 15 6.69 -0.62 7.64
CA GLY A 15 6.90 0.71 8.19
C GLY A 15 6.75 0.81 9.71
N CYS A 16 5.61 0.36 10.26
CA CYS A 16 5.26 0.54 11.67
C CYS A 16 5.13 -0.78 12.45
N HIS A 17 5.34 -1.92 11.79
CA HIS A 17 5.28 -3.27 12.34
C HIS A 17 3.94 -3.68 12.96
N ARG A 18 2.87 -2.90 12.74
CA ARG A 18 1.53 -3.28 13.17
C ARG A 18 0.97 -4.39 12.28
N LEU A 19 0.13 -5.24 12.87
CA LEU A 19 -0.72 -6.15 12.12
C LEU A 19 -1.70 -5.35 11.25
N ILE A 20 -1.82 -5.73 9.99
CA ILE A 20 -2.84 -5.24 9.05
C ILE A 20 -4.01 -6.21 9.15
N GLU A 21 -5.14 -5.73 9.65
CA GLU A 21 -6.30 -6.56 9.90
C GLU A 21 -6.98 -6.98 8.59
N HIS A 22 -7.70 -8.10 8.65
CA HIS A 22 -8.43 -8.60 7.50
C HIS A 22 -9.44 -7.55 6.98
N GLY A 23 -9.33 -7.20 5.69
CA GLY A 23 -10.16 -6.19 5.04
C GLY A 23 -9.58 -4.78 5.06
N GLU A 24 -8.51 -4.54 5.83
CA GLU A 24 -7.74 -3.31 5.67
C GLU A 24 -7.04 -3.28 4.31
N ARG A 25 -6.97 -2.07 3.73
CA ARG A 25 -6.20 -1.84 2.50
C ARG A 25 -4.74 -1.64 2.85
N TYR A 26 -3.86 -2.15 1.99
CA TYR A 26 -2.42 -1.98 2.11
C TYR A 26 -1.80 -1.90 0.71
N LEU A 27 -0.56 -1.42 0.64
CA LEU A 27 0.24 -1.42 -0.58
C LEU A 27 1.27 -2.53 -0.51
N LEU A 28 1.33 -3.35 -1.56
CA LEU A 28 2.41 -4.31 -1.79
C LEU A 28 3.31 -3.77 -2.89
N ILE A 29 4.60 -3.62 -2.59
CA ILE A 29 5.64 -3.20 -3.54
C ILE A 29 6.53 -4.40 -3.81
N GLU A 30 6.61 -4.82 -5.07
CA GLU A 30 7.58 -5.82 -5.54
C GLU A 30 8.90 -5.09 -5.81
N GLU A 31 9.92 -5.28 -4.97
CA GLU A 31 11.28 -4.77 -5.19
C GLU A 31 12.09 -5.69 -6.11
N LYS A 32 13.32 -5.25 -6.44
CA LYS A 32 14.24 -6.08 -7.22
C LYS A 32 14.58 -7.35 -6.43
N GLU A 33 14.79 -8.44 -7.15
CA GLU A 33 15.15 -9.75 -6.57
C GLU A 33 14.02 -10.47 -5.81
N GLY A 34 12.77 -10.01 -5.95
CA GLY A 34 11.60 -10.72 -5.43
C GLY A 34 11.30 -10.45 -3.96
N GLU A 35 11.94 -9.44 -3.36
CA GLU A 35 11.54 -8.92 -2.07
C GLU A 35 10.20 -8.17 -2.21
N GLU A 36 9.25 -8.46 -1.32
CA GLU A 36 7.96 -7.80 -1.27
C GLU A 36 7.88 -6.94 0.00
N LEU A 37 7.61 -5.64 -0.15
CA LEU A 37 7.34 -4.73 0.96
C LEU A 37 5.84 -4.47 1.09
N CYS A 38 5.34 -4.54 2.31
CA CYS A 38 3.97 -4.28 2.69
C CYS A 38 3.85 -3.02 3.55
N PHE A 39 3.02 -2.06 3.11
CA PHE A 39 2.75 -0.84 3.87
C PHE A 39 1.26 -0.64 4.11
N CYS A 40 0.89 -0.34 5.37
CA CYS A 40 -0.46 0.12 5.71
C CYS A 40 -0.72 1.53 5.14
N ILE A 41 -1.98 1.95 5.11
CA ILE A 41 -2.38 3.24 4.55
C ILE A 41 -1.65 4.42 5.20
N ASP A 42 -1.48 4.42 6.51
CA ASP A 42 -0.82 5.51 7.22
C ASP A 42 0.65 5.65 6.81
N CYS A 43 1.36 4.53 6.70
CA CYS A 43 2.73 4.51 6.22
C CYS A 43 2.81 4.91 4.74
N CYS A 44 1.84 4.50 3.91
CA CYS A 44 1.77 4.94 2.51
C CYS A 44 1.58 6.45 2.39
N LEU A 45 0.70 7.05 3.20
CA LEU A 45 0.48 8.50 3.23
C LEU A 45 1.73 9.23 3.72
N SER A 46 2.33 8.76 4.81
CA SER A 46 3.54 9.36 5.38
C SER A 46 4.75 9.28 4.45
N LYS A 47 4.87 8.22 3.65
CA LYS A 47 5.96 8.04 2.66
C LYS A 47 5.66 8.68 1.30
N GLY A 48 4.44 9.19 1.09
CA GLY A 48 4.00 9.75 -0.19
C GLY A 48 3.70 8.71 -1.28
N TYR A 49 3.49 7.45 -0.90
CA TYR A 49 3.05 6.39 -1.83
C TYR A 49 1.55 6.44 -2.11
N ALA A 50 0.78 7.10 -1.25
CA ALA A 50 -0.64 7.35 -1.45
C ALA A 50 -0.99 8.78 -1.06
N THR A 51 -2.11 9.27 -1.58
CA THR A 51 -2.74 10.51 -1.11
C THR A 51 -4.26 10.41 -1.21
N TYR A 52 -4.95 11.28 -0.48
CA TYR A 52 -6.38 11.50 -0.69
C TYR A 52 -6.58 12.62 -1.71
N VAL A 53 -7.28 12.31 -2.80
CA VAL A 53 -7.71 13.28 -3.80
C VAL A 53 -9.22 13.50 -3.71
N LYS A 54 -9.68 14.68 -4.11
CA LYS A 54 -11.11 14.96 -4.20
C LYS A 54 -11.58 14.73 -5.63
N GLU A 55 -12.38 13.69 -5.85
CA GLU A 55 -12.98 13.39 -7.15
C GLU A 55 -14.50 13.46 -7.05
N LYS A 56 -15.13 14.26 -7.93
CA LYS A 56 -16.60 14.44 -7.96
C LYS A 56 -17.23 14.79 -6.59
N GLY A 57 -16.47 15.44 -5.71
CA GLY A 57 -16.93 15.83 -4.38
C GLY A 57 -16.55 14.86 -3.25
N GLU A 58 -16.12 13.65 -3.58
CA GLU A 58 -15.76 12.59 -2.63
C GLU A 58 -14.25 12.51 -2.41
N GLN A 59 -13.82 12.10 -1.21
CA GLN A 59 -12.42 11.80 -0.94
C GLN A 59 -12.11 10.37 -1.37
N VAL A 60 -11.18 10.24 -2.31
CA VAL A 60 -10.71 8.96 -2.84
C VAL A 60 -9.26 8.77 -2.46
N LEU A 61 -8.93 7.60 -1.90
CA LEU A 61 -7.55 7.21 -1.65
C LEU A 61 -6.95 6.70 -2.96
N THR A 62 -5.87 7.35 -3.42
CA THR A 62 -5.16 6.99 -4.64
C THR A 62 -3.73 6.59 -4.31
N PHE A 63 -3.32 5.41 -4.78
CA PHE A 63 -1.94 4.96 -4.76
C PHE A 63 -1.25 5.39 -6.04
N PHE A 64 -0.03 5.91 -5.92
CA PHE A 64 0.76 6.28 -7.08
C PHE A 64 1.60 5.09 -7.56
N PRO A 65 1.84 4.93 -8.88
CA PRO A 65 2.92 4.06 -9.33
C PRO A 65 4.21 4.58 -8.70
N SER A 66 4.95 3.72 -8.02
CA SER A 66 6.24 4.04 -7.43
C SER A 66 7.12 4.73 -8.47
N LYS A 67 7.82 5.80 -8.09
CA LYS A 67 8.87 6.44 -8.92
C LYS A 67 10.08 5.51 -9.07
N LEU A 68 9.89 4.33 -9.62
CA LEU A 68 10.93 3.34 -9.89
C LEU A 68 11.09 3.08 -11.40
N ASP A 69 10.65 4.03 -12.23
CA ASP A 69 10.89 4.07 -13.67
C ASP A 69 11.77 5.29 -13.99
N SER A 70 12.99 5.34 -13.46
CA SER A 70 14.03 6.31 -13.86
C SER A 70 15.40 5.64 -13.87
#